data_AF-A0A0C9TE94-F1
#
_entry.id   AF-A0A0C9TE94-F1
#
_cell.length_a   1.000
_cell.length_b   1.000
_cell.length_c   1.000
_cell.angle_alpha   90.00
_cell.angle_beta   90.00
_cell.angle_gamma   90.00
#
_symmetry.space_group_name_H-M   'P 1'
#
loop_
_entity.id
_entity.type
_entity.pdbx_description
1 polymer ?
#
loop_
_entity_poly.entity_id
_entity_poly.type
_entity_poly.pdbx_seq_one_letter_code
_entity_poly.pdbx_strand_id
1 'polypeptide(L)'
;IVSLHPHNDRGTGIAAAELAILAGADRIEGCLFGNGERTGNVDIVNLALNLYTQGIPPHLDFSDLQSVIDIVTQCNDIPIHPRHPYAGELVFTAFAGSHQDAVKKGFEEQGQRHARNLANGEPQMWDMPYLPLDPADLGCTYDALIRVNSQSGKGGIAYLVKQHLHLDLPRKMQIAFYRVIQKIADREAREITVEDITTAFCSTYYFGGSKYEGRLALKSFSVTMEASPESLDTDEAPDERRRFDGTVSVDGMLRVIRGDGNGPISSLLDAIRTHLDIDLTLREYSEHTIGVGENAKSASYIELVATTDIVKEIRGAPQSWWGVGVDSDIAASGLRAVLSAVNSAIGDRALPELKLNVGFDSTTGQADIANALANSLELQLPRRFQSSFFKVVQRAAHDSSGQISYEGLTKLFQDTYGYETETAKQCRFELQSFDITKSIVAGRRQITAELLVDGEVRSVSGEGNGPLSAALAALHTQICGTLSIKEYIEHSVGEGADVKAVSFVELVYEVEGRTKKESAWGVGSDSDITASGLQAFMKAASSLNVVTGRSA
;
A
#
# COMPACT_ATOMS: atom_id res chain seq x y z
N ILE A 1 -63.32 29.28 -5.94
CA ILE A 1 -62.56 28.05 -6.22
C ILE A 1 -62.98 27.52 -7.58
N VAL A 2 -62.38 28.08 -8.62
CA VAL A 2 -62.34 27.51 -9.96
C VAL A 2 -61.21 26.48 -9.96
N SER A 3 -61.55 25.21 -10.18
CA SER A 3 -60.60 24.10 -10.19
C SER A 3 -60.45 23.51 -11.58
N LEU A 4 -59.23 23.09 -11.93
CA LEU A 4 -58.90 22.46 -13.21
C LEU A 4 -58.45 21.02 -12.97
N HIS A 5 -58.79 20.13 -13.90
CA HIS A 5 -58.34 18.73 -13.92
C HIS A 5 -57.86 18.37 -15.34
N PRO A 6 -56.70 18.88 -15.79
CA PRO A 6 -56.22 18.60 -17.13
C PRO A 6 -55.67 17.18 -17.23
N HIS A 7 -56.13 16.44 -18.25
CA HIS A 7 -55.45 15.24 -18.74
C HIS A 7 -54.38 15.60 -19.78
N ASN A 8 -53.56 14.63 -20.14
CA ASN A 8 -52.41 14.82 -21.02
C ASN A 8 -52.55 14.24 -22.44
N ASP A 9 -53.77 14.07 -22.98
CA ASP A 9 -54.01 13.32 -24.24
C ASP A 9 -53.23 13.89 -25.45
N ARG A 10 -52.85 15.18 -25.37
CA ARG A 10 -52.07 15.90 -26.39
C ARG A 10 -50.66 16.29 -25.95
N GLY A 11 -50.18 15.78 -24.81
CA GLY A 11 -48.86 16.12 -24.26
C GLY A 11 -48.74 17.56 -23.73
N THR A 12 -49.85 18.25 -23.48
CA THR A 12 -49.87 19.68 -23.08
C THR A 12 -50.62 19.93 -21.77
N GLY A 13 -50.78 18.92 -20.91
CA GLY A 13 -51.49 19.06 -19.64
C GLY A 13 -50.86 20.11 -18.70
N ILE A 14 -49.52 20.15 -18.65
CA ILE A 14 -48.75 21.14 -17.87
C ILE A 14 -49.03 22.56 -18.36
N ALA A 15 -48.87 22.81 -19.66
CA ALA A 15 -49.12 24.12 -20.25
C ALA A 15 -50.57 24.58 -20.05
N ALA A 16 -51.54 23.66 -20.15
CA ALA A 16 -52.94 23.97 -19.88
C ALA A 16 -53.18 24.40 -18.43
N ALA A 17 -52.56 23.72 -17.46
CA ALA A 17 -52.66 24.07 -16.04
C ALA A 17 -52.05 25.45 -15.76
N GLU A 18 -50.83 25.71 -16.22
CA GLU A 18 -50.12 26.98 -15.99
C GLU A 18 -50.83 28.18 -16.62
N LEU A 19 -51.25 28.07 -17.88
CA LEU A 19 -51.98 29.13 -18.57
C LEU A 19 -53.33 29.42 -17.91
N ALA A 20 -53.98 28.40 -17.34
CA ALA A 20 -55.25 28.58 -16.67
C ALA A 20 -55.10 29.17 -15.26
N ILE A 21 -53.99 28.91 -14.56
CA ILE A 21 -53.62 29.66 -13.34
C ILE A 21 -53.44 31.15 -13.70
N LEU A 22 -52.72 31.46 -14.77
CA LEU A 22 -52.57 32.85 -15.26
C LEU A 22 -53.91 33.49 -15.66
N ALA A 23 -54.88 32.69 -16.10
CA ALA A 23 -56.24 33.13 -16.41
C ALA A 23 -57.14 33.31 -15.16
N GLY A 24 -56.64 33.03 -13.95
CA GLY A 24 -57.33 33.26 -12.69
C GLY A 24 -57.96 32.02 -12.05
N ALA A 25 -57.53 30.80 -12.40
CA ALA A 25 -57.95 29.61 -11.68
C ALA A 25 -57.36 29.53 -10.26
N ASP A 26 -58.11 28.92 -9.33
CA ASP A 26 -57.74 28.85 -7.91
C ASP A 26 -57.06 27.53 -7.53
N ARG A 27 -57.30 26.44 -8.28
CA ARG A 27 -56.85 25.08 -7.91
C ARG A 27 -56.56 24.19 -9.13
N ILE A 28 -55.53 23.37 -9.01
CA ILE A 28 -55.19 22.29 -9.97
C ILE A 28 -55.36 20.94 -9.28
N GLU A 29 -55.96 19.98 -10.00
CA GLU A 29 -55.98 18.56 -9.69
C GLU A 29 -55.05 17.79 -10.63
N GLY A 30 -54.30 16.84 -10.09
CA GLY A 30 -53.35 16.04 -10.85
C GLY A 30 -52.80 14.89 -10.02
N CYS A 31 -51.81 14.19 -10.58
CA CYS A 31 -51.11 13.10 -9.91
C CYS A 31 -49.60 13.32 -9.90
N LEU A 32 -48.91 12.69 -8.95
CA LEU A 32 -47.44 12.66 -8.96
C LEU A 32 -46.95 11.92 -10.21
N PHE A 33 -45.99 12.52 -10.90
CA PHE A 33 -45.41 12.03 -12.15
C PHE A 33 -46.42 11.77 -13.28
N GLY A 34 -47.59 12.44 -13.20
CA GLY A 34 -48.59 12.43 -14.25
C GLY A 34 -49.28 11.07 -14.45
N ASN A 35 -49.38 10.23 -13.43
CA ASN A 35 -50.23 9.02 -13.52
C ASN A 35 -51.71 9.37 -13.75
N GLY A 36 -52.52 8.45 -14.28
CA GLY A 36 -53.94 8.64 -14.54
C GLY A 36 -54.43 7.91 -15.78
N GLU A 37 -55.66 8.17 -16.21
CA GLU A 37 -56.21 7.50 -17.39
C GLU A 37 -55.45 7.82 -18.68
N ARG A 38 -55.22 6.79 -19.52
CA ARG A 38 -54.60 6.89 -20.85
C ARG A 38 -53.19 7.51 -20.80
N THR A 39 -53.09 8.80 -21.10
CA THR A 39 -51.85 9.58 -21.11
C THR A 39 -51.55 10.23 -19.75
N GLY A 40 -52.45 10.04 -18.77
CA GLY A 40 -52.27 10.53 -17.42
C GLY A 40 -52.93 11.88 -17.13
N ASN A 41 -52.98 12.21 -15.85
CA ASN A 41 -53.33 13.54 -15.35
C ASN A 41 -52.14 14.48 -15.47
N VAL A 42 -52.35 15.78 -15.25
CA VAL A 42 -51.24 16.73 -15.11
C VAL A 42 -50.32 16.33 -13.95
N ASP A 43 -49.01 16.48 -14.17
CA ASP A 43 -48.00 16.11 -13.19
C ASP A 43 -47.80 17.22 -12.13
N ILE A 44 -48.16 16.91 -10.89
CA ILE A 44 -48.04 17.82 -9.75
C ILE A 44 -46.58 18.12 -9.38
N VAL A 45 -45.66 17.16 -9.56
CA VAL A 45 -44.24 17.37 -9.26
C VAL A 45 -43.66 18.39 -10.23
N ASN A 46 -43.93 18.21 -11.53
CA ASN A 46 -43.48 19.13 -12.57
C ASN A 46 -44.05 20.55 -12.36
N LEU A 47 -45.35 20.69 -12.09
CA LEU A 47 -45.93 22.02 -11.80
C LEU A 47 -45.29 22.70 -10.58
N ALA A 48 -45.05 21.95 -9.51
CA ALA A 48 -44.43 22.49 -8.31
C ALA A 48 -42.98 22.93 -8.56
N LEU A 49 -42.20 22.14 -9.31
CA LEU A 49 -40.81 22.46 -9.62
C LEU A 49 -40.69 23.56 -10.69
N ASN A 50 -41.67 23.70 -11.59
CA ASN A 50 -41.77 24.86 -12.47
C ASN A 50 -41.95 26.16 -11.67
N LEU A 51 -42.79 26.17 -10.62
CA LEU A 51 -42.90 27.31 -9.71
C LEU A 51 -41.58 27.55 -8.96
N TYR A 52 -41.00 26.49 -8.39
CA TYR A 52 -39.75 26.56 -7.63
C TYR A 52 -38.61 27.17 -8.45
N THR A 53 -38.40 26.71 -9.68
CA THR A 53 -37.34 27.22 -10.57
C THR A 53 -37.55 28.67 -11.02
N GLN A 54 -38.77 29.21 -10.87
CA GLN A 54 -39.08 30.63 -11.08
C GLN A 54 -39.06 31.45 -9.78
N GLY A 55 -38.62 30.86 -8.66
CA GLY A 55 -38.53 31.53 -7.36
C GLY A 55 -39.88 31.68 -6.64
N ILE A 56 -40.90 30.91 -7.05
CA ILE A 56 -42.22 30.90 -6.41
C ILE A 56 -42.33 29.66 -5.52
N PRO A 57 -42.60 29.80 -4.20
CA PRO A 57 -42.70 28.65 -3.31
C PRO A 57 -43.92 27.79 -3.69
N PRO A 58 -43.73 26.49 -4.02
CA PRO A 58 -44.84 25.62 -4.41
C PRO A 58 -45.66 25.10 -3.21
N HIS A 59 -45.19 25.35 -1.97
CA HIS A 59 -45.77 24.82 -0.74
C HIS A 59 -45.88 23.28 -0.70
N LEU A 60 -45.03 22.61 -1.48
CA LEU A 60 -44.81 21.16 -1.50
C LEU A 60 -43.31 20.91 -1.36
N ASP A 61 -42.95 19.84 -0.66
CA ASP A 61 -41.55 19.49 -0.39
C ASP A 61 -41.09 18.36 -1.32
N PHE A 62 -40.06 18.66 -2.10
CA PHE A 62 -39.40 17.72 -3.01
C PHE A 62 -37.89 17.66 -2.75
N SER A 63 -37.44 18.02 -1.54
CA SER A 63 -36.02 18.01 -1.16
C SER A 63 -35.40 16.61 -1.19
N ASP A 64 -36.23 15.56 -1.13
CA ASP A 64 -35.86 14.15 -1.35
C ASP A 64 -36.74 13.57 -2.45
N LEU A 65 -36.44 13.93 -3.71
CA LEU A 65 -37.25 13.52 -4.85
C LEU A 65 -37.15 12.02 -5.12
N GLN A 66 -36.01 11.38 -4.78
CA GLN A 66 -35.81 9.96 -4.99
C GLN A 66 -36.78 9.12 -4.15
N SER A 67 -36.96 9.48 -2.88
CA SER A 67 -37.96 8.82 -2.02
C SER A 67 -39.38 8.92 -2.58
N VAL A 68 -39.74 10.07 -3.16
CA VAL A 68 -41.04 10.25 -3.83
C VAL A 68 -41.16 9.36 -5.07
N ILE A 69 -40.11 9.27 -5.91
CA ILE A 69 -40.05 8.39 -7.07
C ILE A 69 -40.24 6.93 -6.66
N ASP A 70 -39.54 6.49 -5.61
CA ASP A 70 -39.56 5.11 -5.14
C ASP A 70 -40.97 4.74 -4.64
N ILE A 71 -41.58 5.59 -3.81
CA ILE A 71 -42.94 5.37 -3.30
C ILE A 71 -43.95 5.33 -4.45
N VAL A 72 -43.90 6.30 -5.38
CA VAL A 72 -44.87 6.36 -6.48
C VAL A 72 -44.72 5.17 -7.43
N THR A 73 -43.49 4.78 -7.76
CA THR A 73 -43.20 3.62 -8.61
C THR A 73 -43.67 2.33 -7.92
N GLN A 74 -43.45 2.20 -6.61
CA GLN A 74 -43.92 1.06 -5.82
C GLN A 74 -45.45 0.99 -5.75
N CYS A 75 -46.14 2.13 -5.58
CA CYS A 75 -47.60 2.16 -5.50
C CYS A 75 -48.27 1.88 -6.85
N ASN A 76 -47.67 2.34 -7.94
CA ASN A 76 -48.29 2.29 -9.27
C ASN A 76 -47.84 1.10 -10.12
N ASP A 77 -46.70 0.48 -9.80
CA ASP A 77 -46.03 -0.55 -10.62
C ASP A 77 -45.74 -0.06 -12.06
N ILE A 78 -45.45 1.25 -12.19
CA ILE A 78 -45.12 1.92 -13.44
C ILE A 78 -43.83 2.72 -13.23
N PRO A 79 -42.77 2.47 -14.01
CA PRO A 79 -41.51 3.19 -13.87
C PRO A 79 -41.62 4.63 -14.38
N ILE A 80 -40.80 5.52 -13.80
CA ILE A 80 -40.62 6.88 -14.31
C ILE A 80 -39.84 6.85 -15.63
N HIS A 81 -40.30 7.61 -16.61
CA HIS A 81 -39.60 7.71 -17.89
C HIS A 81 -38.22 8.39 -17.70
N PRO A 82 -37.14 7.93 -18.35
CA PRO A 82 -35.79 8.48 -18.14
C PRO A 82 -35.63 9.97 -18.46
N ARG A 83 -36.56 10.55 -19.24
CA ARG A 83 -36.61 11.98 -19.58
C ARG A 83 -37.78 12.73 -18.95
N HIS A 84 -38.44 12.14 -17.97
CA HIS A 84 -39.52 12.79 -17.24
C HIS A 84 -38.95 14.02 -16.52
N PRO A 85 -39.50 15.24 -16.70
CA PRO A 85 -38.93 16.46 -16.11
C PRO A 85 -38.62 16.30 -14.61
N TYR A 86 -37.45 16.76 -14.19
CA TYR A 86 -36.91 16.71 -12.82
C TYR A 86 -36.60 15.33 -12.24
N ALA A 87 -37.42 14.31 -12.53
CA ALA A 87 -37.34 12.99 -11.91
C ALA A 87 -36.69 11.90 -12.79
N GLY A 88 -36.57 12.15 -14.08
CA GLY A 88 -36.01 11.19 -15.02
C GLY A 88 -34.50 11.03 -14.84
N GLU A 89 -34.03 9.79 -14.96
CA GLU A 89 -32.63 9.38 -14.79
C GLU A 89 -31.60 10.17 -15.64
N LEU A 90 -32.05 10.86 -16.71
CA LEU A 90 -31.21 11.56 -17.67
C LEU A 90 -31.36 13.10 -17.63
N VAL A 91 -32.24 13.65 -16.80
CA VAL A 91 -32.61 15.08 -16.90
C VAL A 91 -31.52 16.05 -16.44
N PHE A 92 -30.64 15.58 -15.57
CA PHE A 92 -29.46 16.33 -15.14
C PHE A 92 -28.20 15.90 -15.91
N THR A 93 -28.26 14.83 -16.71
CA THR A 93 -27.06 14.27 -17.35
C THR A 93 -26.62 15.07 -18.59
N ALA A 94 -25.33 15.44 -18.63
CA ALA A 94 -24.69 16.00 -19.82
C ALA A 94 -23.83 14.94 -20.55
N PHE A 95 -24.24 14.52 -21.74
CA PHE A 95 -23.49 13.55 -22.55
C PHE A 95 -22.37 14.17 -23.39
N ALA A 96 -22.57 15.40 -23.88
CA ALA A 96 -21.59 16.06 -24.72
C ALA A 96 -20.43 16.63 -23.88
N GLY A 97 -19.18 16.34 -24.29
CA GLY A 97 -17.99 16.84 -23.59
C GLY A 97 -17.91 18.36 -23.46
N SER A 98 -18.49 19.12 -24.40
CA SER A 98 -18.59 20.59 -24.32
C SER A 98 -19.58 21.05 -23.24
N HIS A 99 -20.70 20.35 -23.08
CA HIS A 99 -21.67 20.63 -22.01
C HIS A 99 -21.05 20.27 -20.64
N GLN A 100 -20.36 19.13 -20.55
CA GLN A 100 -19.64 18.73 -19.34
C GLN A 100 -18.57 19.77 -18.93
N ASP A 101 -17.81 20.30 -19.89
CA ASP A 101 -16.80 21.34 -19.63
C ASP A 101 -17.45 22.65 -19.16
N ALA A 102 -18.55 23.07 -19.79
CA ALA A 102 -19.29 24.26 -19.39
C ALA A 102 -19.91 24.13 -17.99
N VAL A 103 -20.49 22.96 -17.67
CA VAL A 103 -21.02 22.65 -16.34
C VAL A 103 -19.90 22.67 -15.32
N LYS A 104 -18.75 22.02 -15.58
CA LYS A 104 -17.58 22.03 -14.69
C LYS A 104 -17.12 23.46 -14.36
N LYS A 105 -16.92 24.30 -15.38
CA LYS A 105 -16.54 25.71 -15.20
C LYS A 105 -17.62 26.50 -14.46
N GLY A 106 -18.88 26.20 -14.75
CA GLY A 106 -20.03 26.75 -14.04
C GLY A 106 -19.91 26.50 -12.54
N PHE A 107 -19.66 25.26 -12.12
CA PHE A 107 -19.54 24.92 -10.70
C PHE A 107 -18.35 25.58 -10.02
N GLU A 108 -17.19 25.65 -10.70
CA GLU A 108 -16.02 26.36 -10.18
C GLU A 108 -16.31 27.85 -9.94
N GLU A 109 -16.97 28.52 -10.89
CA GLU A 109 -17.37 29.92 -10.75
C GLU A 109 -18.50 30.10 -9.73
N GLN A 110 -19.46 29.17 -9.71
CA GLN A 110 -20.61 29.19 -8.80
C GLN A 110 -20.15 29.11 -7.34
N GLY A 111 -19.19 28.24 -7.02
CA GLY A 111 -18.60 28.16 -5.69
C GLY A 111 -17.90 29.46 -5.28
N GLN A 112 -17.13 30.08 -6.19
CA GLN A 112 -16.49 31.37 -5.94
C GLN A 112 -17.51 32.51 -5.76
N ARG A 113 -18.59 32.50 -6.55
CA ARG A 113 -19.68 33.47 -6.45
C ARG A 113 -20.44 33.32 -5.14
N HIS A 114 -20.81 32.11 -4.74
CA HIS A 114 -21.49 31.85 -3.48
C HIS A 114 -20.63 32.22 -2.27
N ALA A 115 -19.32 31.97 -2.31
CA ALA A 115 -18.39 32.41 -1.27
C ALA A 115 -18.33 33.95 -1.16
N ARG A 116 -18.29 34.66 -2.29
CA ARG A 116 -18.35 36.13 -2.33
C ARG A 116 -19.68 36.66 -1.80
N ASN A 117 -20.80 36.12 -2.27
CA ASN A 117 -22.14 36.54 -1.85
C ASN A 117 -22.34 36.31 -0.35
N LEU A 118 -21.89 35.18 0.18
CA LEU A 118 -21.93 34.89 1.61
C LEU A 118 -21.14 35.91 2.44
N ALA A 119 -19.94 36.30 1.98
CA ALA A 119 -19.13 37.31 2.65
C ALA A 119 -19.77 38.71 2.63
N ASN A 120 -20.58 39.01 1.61
CA ASN A 120 -21.25 40.30 1.43
C ASN A 120 -22.69 40.33 1.97
N GLY A 121 -23.22 39.21 2.48
CA GLY A 121 -24.61 39.09 2.92
C GLY A 121 -25.64 39.10 1.78
N GLU A 122 -25.22 38.71 0.57
CA GLU A 122 -26.06 38.67 -0.63
C GLU A 122 -26.69 37.28 -0.86
N PRO A 123 -27.85 37.20 -1.54
CA PRO A 123 -28.49 35.93 -1.87
C PRO A 123 -27.60 35.04 -2.77
N GLN A 124 -27.60 33.75 -2.48
CA GLN A 124 -26.88 32.73 -3.26
C GLN A 124 -27.75 32.24 -4.41
N MET A 125 -27.80 33.02 -5.49
CA MET A 125 -28.59 32.65 -6.68
C MET A 125 -27.93 31.50 -7.44
N TRP A 126 -28.75 30.59 -7.97
CA TRP A 126 -28.31 29.56 -8.91
C TRP A 126 -28.09 30.18 -10.30
N ASP A 127 -26.89 30.01 -10.86
CA ASP A 127 -26.56 30.48 -12.21
C ASP A 127 -25.60 29.49 -12.89
N MET A 128 -26.19 28.45 -13.50
CA MET A 128 -25.46 27.35 -14.10
C MET A 128 -25.83 27.13 -15.56
N PRO A 129 -24.85 26.90 -16.46
CA PRO A 129 -25.12 26.49 -17.82
C PRO A 129 -25.86 25.15 -17.85
N TYR A 130 -26.92 25.05 -18.64
CA TYR A 130 -27.69 23.83 -18.93
C TYR A 130 -28.44 23.17 -17.75
N LEU A 131 -28.26 23.65 -16.52
CA LEU A 131 -28.94 23.13 -15.33
C LEU A 131 -29.93 24.18 -14.81
N PRO A 132 -31.24 23.97 -14.96
CA PRO A 132 -32.26 24.96 -14.58
C PRO A 132 -32.40 25.16 -13.06
N LEU A 133 -31.92 24.21 -12.25
CA LEU A 133 -31.86 24.28 -10.79
C LEU A 133 -30.65 23.49 -10.28
N ASP A 134 -30.34 23.61 -8.99
CA ASP A 134 -29.33 22.77 -8.35
C ASP A 134 -29.92 21.37 -8.09
N PRO A 135 -29.38 20.28 -8.67
CA PRO A 135 -29.85 18.93 -8.37
C PRO A 135 -29.80 18.60 -6.87
N ALA A 136 -28.91 19.24 -6.11
CA ALA A 136 -28.84 19.07 -4.66
C ALA A 136 -30.12 19.53 -3.94
N ASP A 137 -30.84 20.51 -4.49
CA ASP A 137 -32.14 20.97 -3.96
C ASP A 137 -33.23 19.89 -4.03
N LEU A 138 -33.01 18.83 -4.82
CA LEU A 138 -33.92 17.68 -4.96
C LEU A 138 -33.36 16.40 -4.31
N GLY A 139 -32.25 16.52 -3.59
CA GLY A 139 -31.55 15.38 -2.98
C GLY A 139 -30.72 14.56 -3.98
N CYS A 140 -30.54 15.03 -5.22
CA CYS A 140 -29.67 14.36 -6.19
C CYS A 140 -28.20 14.65 -5.89
N THR A 141 -27.36 13.62 -6.03
CA THR A 141 -25.91 13.77 -5.95
C THR A 141 -25.32 14.13 -7.30
N TYR A 142 -24.19 14.83 -7.27
CA TYR A 142 -23.52 15.29 -8.49
C TYR A 142 -23.08 14.14 -9.42
N ASP A 143 -22.79 12.97 -8.86
CA ASP A 143 -22.34 11.80 -9.62
C ASP A 143 -23.34 11.36 -10.70
N ALA A 144 -24.63 11.72 -10.55
CA ALA A 144 -25.68 11.47 -11.55
C ALA A 144 -25.60 12.38 -12.80
N LEU A 145 -24.86 13.50 -12.75
CA LEU A 145 -24.74 14.48 -13.84
C LEU A 145 -23.76 14.05 -14.95
N ILE A 146 -22.74 13.24 -14.62
CA ILE A 146 -21.65 12.87 -15.55
C ILE A 146 -21.71 11.37 -15.86
N ARG A 147 -22.37 11.01 -16.97
CA ARG A 147 -22.24 9.66 -17.54
C ARG A 147 -21.04 9.59 -18.47
N VAL A 148 -20.25 8.52 -18.33
CA VAL A 148 -19.07 8.25 -19.16
C VAL A 148 -19.40 7.16 -20.18
N ASN A 149 -19.56 7.56 -21.43
CA ASN A 149 -19.65 6.67 -22.59
C ASN A 149 -18.48 6.98 -23.57
N SER A 150 -18.43 6.29 -24.71
CA SER A 150 -17.38 6.49 -25.72
C SER A 150 -17.32 7.90 -26.33
N GLN A 151 -18.30 8.77 -26.04
CA GLN A 151 -18.35 10.18 -26.42
C GLN A 151 -18.09 11.17 -25.27
N SER A 152 -17.96 10.71 -24.03
CA SER A 152 -17.79 11.59 -22.87
C SER A 152 -16.44 12.30 -22.90
N GLY A 153 -16.40 13.55 -22.41
CA GLY A 153 -15.21 14.39 -22.49
C GLY A 153 -14.12 14.01 -21.48
N LYS A 154 -12.86 14.26 -21.83
CA LYS A 154 -11.68 14.09 -20.95
C LYS A 154 -11.81 14.77 -19.58
N GLY A 155 -12.57 15.86 -19.52
CA GLY A 155 -12.81 16.63 -18.29
C GLY A 155 -13.71 15.92 -17.28
N GLY A 156 -14.68 15.11 -17.73
CA GLY A 156 -15.59 14.38 -16.83
C GLY A 156 -14.87 13.30 -16.03
N ILE A 157 -14.00 12.52 -16.68
CA ILE A 157 -13.20 11.47 -16.00
C ILE A 157 -12.26 12.09 -14.96
N ALA A 158 -11.58 13.18 -15.32
CA ALA A 158 -10.68 13.87 -14.40
C ALA A 158 -11.43 14.43 -13.17
N TYR A 159 -12.65 14.93 -13.37
CA TYR A 159 -13.51 15.38 -12.27
C TYR A 159 -13.87 14.22 -11.33
N LEU A 160 -14.27 13.07 -11.86
CA LEU A 160 -14.63 11.90 -11.06
C LEU A 160 -13.42 11.37 -10.25
N VAL A 161 -12.23 11.33 -10.85
CA VAL A 161 -11.00 10.98 -10.13
C VAL A 161 -10.69 11.99 -9.01
N LYS A 162 -10.87 13.28 -9.27
CA LYS A 162 -10.68 14.32 -8.25
C LYS A 162 -11.68 14.19 -7.11
N GLN A 163 -12.94 13.88 -7.39
CA GLN A 163 -13.98 13.79 -6.38
C GLN A 163 -13.86 12.53 -5.51
N HIS A 164 -13.62 11.38 -6.15
CA HIS A 164 -13.66 10.07 -5.48
C HIS A 164 -12.30 9.58 -4.99
N LEU A 165 -11.20 10.02 -5.61
CA LEU A 165 -9.84 9.65 -5.20
C LEU A 165 -9.06 10.84 -4.62
N HIS A 166 -9.63 12.05 -4.63
CA HIS A 166 -8.98 13.28 -4.17
C HIS A 166 -7.69 13.62 -4.95
N LEU A 167 -7.61 13.20 -6.22
CA LEU A 167 -6.44 13.38 -7.07
C LEU A 167 -6.72 14.40 -8.19
N ASP A 168 -6.07 15.56 -8.13
CA ASP A 168 -6.09 16.53 -9.24
C ASP A 168 -5.03 16.18 -10.31
N LEU A 169 -5.46 15.46 -11.35
CA LEU A 169 -4.56 14.92 -12.36
C LEU A 169 -3.98 16.02 -13.27
N PRO A 170 -2.66 16.01 -13.58
CA PRO A 170 -2.06 16.88 -14.58
C PRO A 170 -2.69 16.69 -15.97
N ARG A 171 -2.73 17.75 -16.77
CA ARG A 171 -3.46 17.75 -18.06
C ARG A 171 -3.03 16.62 -19.01
N LYS A 172 -1.74 16.30 -19.06
CA LYS A 172 -1.22 15.18 -19.89
C LYS A 172 -1.64 13.82 -19.34
N MET A 173 -1.62 13.64 -18.02
CA MET A 173 -2.10 12.43 -17.37
C MET A 173 -3.61 12.22 -17.56
N GLN A 174 -4.42 13.28 -17.53
CA GLN A 174 -5.85 13.20 -17.87
C GLN A 174 -6.06 12.60 -19.27
N ILE A 175 -5.23 12.99 -20.25
CA ILE A 175 -5.29 12.45 -21.61
C ILE A 175 -4.84 10.99 -21.64
N ALA A 176 -3.79 10.63 -20.89
CA ALA A 176 -3.29 9.26 -20.81
C ALA A 176 -4.34 8.32 -20.19
N PHE A 177 -4.94 8.70 -19.06
CA PHE A 177 -5.95 7.90 -18.38
C PHE A 177 -7.26 7.82 -19.18
N TYR A 178 -7.65 8.90 -19.87
CA TYR A 178 -8.80 8.86 -20.78
C TYR A 178 -8.68 7.75 -21.83
N ARG A 179 -7.48 7.52 -22.38
CA ARG A 179 -7.26 6.43 -23.36
C ARG A 179 -7.44 5.05 -22.74
N VAL A 180 -7.17 4.89 -21.45
CA VAL A 180 -7.38 3.64 -20.71
C VAL A 180 -8.88 3.38 -20.58
N ILE A 181 -9.64 4.37 -20.11
CA ILE A 181 -11.09 4.28 -19.98
C ILE A 181 -11.76 4.05 -21.34
N GLN A 182 -11.29 4.73 -22.40
CA GLN A 182 -11.80 4.53 -23.76
C GLN A 182 -11.66 3.06 -24.22
N LYS A 183 -10.49 2.43 -23.97
CA LYS A 183 -10.29 1.01 -24.30
C LYS A 183 -11.23 0.09 -23.53
N ILE A 184 -11.53 0.41 -22.27
CA ILE A 184 -12.48 -0.35 -21.44
C ILE A 184 -13.90 -0.17 -21.99
N ALA A 185 -14.29 1.06 -22.34
CA ALA A 185 -15.61 1.39 -22.87
C ALA A 185 -15.88 0.66 -24.19
N ASP A 186 -14.91 0.72 -25.11
CA ASP A 186 -14.98 0.10 -26.43
C ASP A 186 -15.08 -1.43 -26.31
N ARG A 187 -14.46 -2.04 -25.29
CA ARG A 187 -14.50 -3.48 -25.03
C ARG A 187 -15.82 -3.94 -24.43
N GLU A 188 -16.37 -3.18 -23.49
CA GLU A 188 -17.55 -3.62 -22.72
C GLU A 188 -18.88 -3.19 -23.32
N ALA A 189 -18.87 -2.26 -24.29
CA ALA A 189 -20.04 -1.77 -25.02
C ALA A 189 -21.21 -1.34 -24.12
N ARG A 190 -20.92 -0.94 -22.88
CA ARG A 190 -21.85 -0.45 -21.86
C ARG A 190 -21.38 0.88 -21.28
N GLU A 191 -22.26 1.56 -20.55
CA GLU A 191 -21.88 2.74 -19.78
C GLU A 191 -20.86 2.37 -18.69
N ILE A 192 -19.86 3.22 -18.54
CA ILE A 192 -18.83 3.07 -17.51
C ILE A 192 -19.31 3.78 -16.25
N THR A 193 -19.39 3.04 -15.14
CA THR A 193 -19.78 3.56 -13.85
C THR A 193 -18.61 4.28 -13.15
N VAL A 194 -18.90 5.04 -12.09
CA VAL A 194 -17.85 5.67 -11.27
C VAL A 194 -16.93 4.61 -10.65
N GLU A 195 -17.48 3.48 -10.21
CA GLU A 195 -16.71 2.36 -9.65
C GLU A 195 -15.78 1.73 -10.69
N ASP A 196 -16.24 1.59 -11.94
CA ASP A 196 -15.39 1.12 -13.03
C ASP A 196 -14.20 2.07 -13.25
N ILE A 197 -14.42 3.40 -13.18
CA ILE A 197 -13.37 4.42 -13.37
C ILE A 197 -12.36 4.39 -12.23
N THR A 198 -12.82 4.40 -10.98
CA THR A 198 -11.92 4.38 -9.82
C THR A 198 -11.13 3.08 -9.76
N THR A 199 -11.77 1.94 -10.03
CA THR A 199 -11.11 0.63 -10.11
C THR A 199 -10.09 0.59 -11.24
N ALA A 200 -10.43 1.10 -12.43
CA ALA A 200 -9.51 1.19 -13.56
C ALA A 200 -8.32 2.09 -13.25
N PHE A 201 -8.53 3.23 -12.57
CA PHE A 201 -7.46 4.11 -12.14
C PHE A 201 -6.51 3.40 -11.18
N CYS A 202 -7.05 2.84 -10.10
CA CYS A 202 -6.30 2.11 -9.08
C CYS A 202 -5.50 0.96 -9.68
N SER A 203 -6.10 0.18 -10.58
CA SER A 203 -5.43 -0.96 -11.22
C SER A 203 -4.36 -0.53 -12.22
N THR A 204 -4.59 0.54 -12.98
CA THR A 204 -3.65 1.01 -14.01
C THR A 204 -2.40 1.63 -13.39
N TYR A 205 -2.58 2.41 -12.31
CA TYR A 205 -1.52 3.15 -11.67
C TYR A 205 -1.08 2.55 -10.33
N TYR A 206 -1.47 1.31 -10.05
CA TYR A 206 -1.10 0.58 -8.83
C TYR A 206 -1.34 1.39 -7.54
N PHE A 207 -2.50 2.04 -7.48
CA PHE A 207 -2.89 2.99 -6.45
C PHE A 207 -4.02 2.43 -5.58
N GLY A 208 -4.02 2.73 -4.28
CA GLY A 208 -5.11 2.32 -3.37
C GLY A 208 -4.79 1.12 -2.45
N GLY A 209 -3.52 0.88 -2.12
CA GLY A 209 -3.09 -0.09 -1.11
C GLY A 209 -2.77 -1.49 -1.68
N SER A 210 -2.67 -2.48 -0.79
CA SER A 210 -2.21 -3.84 -1.11
C SER A 210 -3.01 -4.53 -2.21
N LYS A 211 -4.31 -4.23 -2.34
CA LYS A 211 -5.19 -4.77 -3.39
C LYS A 211 -4.71 -4.43 -4.80
N TYR A 212 -4.09 -3.26 -4.98
CA TYR A 212 -3.62 -2.76 -6.27
C TYR A 212 -2.10 -2.65 -6.30
N GLU A 213 -1.40 -3.28 -5.35
CA GLU A 213 0.06 -3.23 -5.29
C GLU A 213 0.67 -3.92 -6.51
N GLY A 214 1.58 -3.24 -7.19
CA GLY A 214 2.28 -3.78 -8.35
C GLY A 214 3.39 -4.75 -7.96
N ARG A 215 4.11 -5.25 -8.97
CA ARG A 215 5.25 -6.16 -8.78
C ARG A 215 6.36 -5.53 -7.95
N LEU A 216 6.56 -4.21 -8.05
CA LEU A 216 7.46 -3.41 -7.24
C LEU A 216 6.67 -2.58 -6.23
N ALA A 217 7.02 -2.66 -4.96
CA ALA A 217 6.39 -1.84 -3.92
C ALA A 217 7.38 -1.35 -2.86
N LEU A 218 7.32 -0.06 -2.56
CA LEU A 218 8.18 0.55 -1.55
C LEU A 218 7.70 0.15 -0.14
N LYS A 219 8.58 -0.45 0.66
CA LYS A 219 8.29 -0.81 2.05
C LYS A 219 8.96 0.14 3.03
N SER A 220 10.23 0.48 2.81
CA SER A 220 10.95 1.47 3.61
C SER A 220 12.03 2.15 2.79
N PHE A 221 12.43 3.34 3.20
CA PHE A 221 13.58 4.03 2.62
C PHE A 221 14.21 5.03 3.58
N SER A 222 15.47 5.36 3.30
CA SER A 222 16.18 6.52 3.82
C SER A 222 16.93 7.21 2.69
N VAL A 223 16.92 8.54 2.69
CA VAL A 223 17.74 9.34 1.78
C VAL A 223 18.76 10.09 2.61
N THR A 224 20.04 9.82 2.39
CA THR A 224 21.16 10.46 3.08
C THR A 224 21.92 11.38 2.14
N MET A 225 22.51 12.44 2.69
CA MET A 225 23.44 13.29 1.95
C MET A 225 24.85 12.74 2.16
N GLU A 226 25.55 12.42 1.07
CA GLU A 226 26.97 12.08 1.10
C GLU A 226 27.78 13.26 0.56
N ALA A 227 28.74 13.74 1.34
CA ALA A 227 29.67 14.76 0.88
C ALA A 227 30.64 14.12 -0.13
N SER A 228 30.67 14.63 -1.37
CA SER A 228 31.64 14.19 -2.37
C SER A 228 33.07 14.43 -1.86
N PRO A 229 33.94 13.40 -1.80
CA PRO A 229 35.31 13.56 -1.29
C PRO A 229 36.25 14.36 -2.21
N GLU A 230 35.79 14.86 -3.36
CA GLU A 230 36.65 15.45 -4.41
C GLU A 230 36.49 16.98 -4.64
N SER A 231 35.71 17.71 -3.84
CA SER A 231 35.67 19.18 -3.99
C SER A 231 36.76 19.85 -3.14
N LEU A 232 38.02 19.78 -3.59
CA LEU A 232 39.14 20.50 -2.95
C LEU A 232 39.69 21.70 -3.73
N ASP A 233 39.21 22.07 -4.93
CA ASP A 233 39.84 23.17 -5.69
C ASP A 233 38.97 23.98 -6.69
N THR A 234 37.65 24.13 -6.46
CA THR A 234 36.82 25.03 -7.30
C THR A 234 35.75 25.78 -6.50
N ASP A 235 35.60 27.09 -6.76
CA ASP A 235 34.56 28.01 -6.19
C ASP A 235 33.10 27.66 -6.59
N GLU A 236 32.84 26.44 -7.05
CA GLU A 236 31.48 25.95 -7.35
C GLU A 236 30.89 25.27 -6.11
N ALA A 237 29.61 25.53 -5.83
CA ALA A 237 28.89 24.89 -4.74
C ALA A 237 29.01 23.36 -4.87
N PRO A 238 29.31 22.63 -3.78
CA PRO A 238 29.52 21.19 -3.85
C PRO A 238 28.29 20.51 -4.44
N ASP A 239 28.50 19.63 -5.43
CA ASP A 239 27.44 18.82 -6.03
C ASP A 239 26.90 17.88 -4.93
N GLU A 240 25.75 18.25 -4.36
CA GLU A 240 25.13 17.55 -3.23
C GLU A 240 24.61 16.17 -3.68
N ARG A 241 25.47 15.16 -3.57
CA ARG A 241 25.11 13.78 -3.90
C ARG A 241 24.25 13.20 -2.78
N ARG A 242 23.08 12.69 -3.16
CA ARG A 242 22.13 12.02 -2.28
C ARG A 242 22.11 10.54 -2.60
N ARG A 243 22.12 9.73 -1.55
CA ARG A 243 22.04 8.28 -1.63
C ARG A 243 20.66 7.82 -1.19
N PHE A 244 20.03 6.99 -2.01
CA PHE A 244 18.82 6.26 -1.65
C PHE A 244 19.20 4.88 -1.13
N ASP A 245 18.69 4.54 0.04
CA ASP A 245 18.73 3.21 0.63
C ASP A 245 17.29 2.77 0.89
N GLY A 246 16.77 1.81 0.13
CA GLY A 246 15.37 1.40 0.25
C GLY A 246 15.14 -0.09 0.20
N THR A 247 14.13 -0.54 0.95
CA THR A 247 13.58 -1.89 0.85
C THR A 247 12.36 -1.86 -0.06
N VAL A 248 12.45 -2.58 -1.18
CA VAL A 248 11.41 -2.69 -2.20
C VAL A 248 11.00 -4.15 -2.31
N SER A 249 9.71 -4.44 -2.20
CA SER A 249 9.16 -5.74 -2.59
C SER A 249 9.25 -5.86 -4.10
N VAL A 250 9.85 -6.94 -4.62
CA VAL A 250 9.93 -7.25 -6.04
C VAL A 250 9.43 -8.68 -6.24
N ASP A 251 8.29 -8.81 -6.89
CA ASP A 251 7.57 -10.08 -7.05
C ASP A 251 7.29 -10.77 -5.70
N GLY A 252 6.92 -9.97 -4.69
CA GLY A 252 6.62 -10.44 -3.33
C GLY A 252 7.84 -10.65 -2.44
N MET A 253 9.06 -10.61 -2.98
CA MET A 253 10.28 -10.75 -2.20
C MET A 253 10.89 -9.39 -1.85
N LEU A 254 11.21 -9.17 -0.57
CA LEU A 254 11.86 -7.94 -0.12
C LEU A 254 13.31 -7.87 -0.59
N ARG A 255 13.66 -6.77 -1.27
CA ARG A 255 15.00 -6.49 -1.81
C ARG A 255 15.49 -5.14 -1.31
N VAL A 256 16.75 -5.08 -0.87
CA VAL A 256 17.39 -3.80 -0.54
C VAL A 256 18.11 -3.30 -1.79
N ILE A 257 17.74 -2.11 -2.26
CA ILE A 257 18.36 -1.48 -3.42
C ILE A 257 18.96 -0.13 -3.02
N ARG A 258 20.07 0.21 -3.67
CA ARG A 258 20.84 1.43 -3.43
C ARG A 258 21.10 2.16 -4.73
N GLY A 259 21.04 3.47 -4.69
CA GLY A 259 21.37 4.29 -5.86
C GLY A 259 21.73 5.70 -5.46
N ASP A 260 22.45 6.38 -6.33
CA ASP A 260 22.92 7.74 -6.11
C ASP A 260 22.26 8.70 -7.09
N GLY A 261 22.02 9.92 -6.63
CA GLY A 261 21.44 10.97 -7.46
C GLY A 261 21.49 12.32 -6.76
N ASN A 262 20.97 13.36 -7.42
CA ASN A 262 20.84 14.70 -6.85
C ASN A 262 19.55 14.89 -6.03
N GLY A 263 18.70 13.86 -5.93
CA GLY A 263 17.39 13.91 -5.30
C GLY A 263 16.83 12.50 -5.03
N PRO A 264 15.80 12.35 -4.19
CA PRO A 264 15.19 11.04 -3.90
C PRO A 264 14.73 10.29 -5.16
N ILE A 265 14.16 10.99 -6.13
CA ILE A 265 13.65 10.40 -7.37
C ILE A 265 14.81 9.91 -8.25
N SER A 266 15.84 10.72 -8.44
CA SER A 266 16.97 10.35 -9.31
C SER A 266 17.81 9.23 -8.70
N SER A 267 18.00 9.22 -7.38
CA SER A 267 18.70 8.14 -6.68
C SER A 267 17.92 6.82 -6.68
N LEU A 268 16.58 6.85 -6.58
CA LEU A 268 15.76 5.66 -6.78
C LEU A 268 15.83 5.14 -8.24
N LEU A 269 15.76 6.02 -9.24
CA LEU A 269 15.90 5.62 -10.65
C LEU A 269 17.25 4.97 -10.92
N ASP A 270 18.34 5.50 -10.33
CA ASP A 270 19.66 4.88 -10.39
C ASP A 270 19.70 3.51 -9.70
N ALA A 271 19.04 3.37 -8.53
CA ALA A 271 18.93 2.10 -7.82
C ALA A 271 18.20 1.05 -8.67
N ILE A 272 17.09 1.44 -9.29
CA ILE A 272 16.28 0.59 -10.17
C ILE A 272 17.09 0.18 -11.41
N ARG A 273 17.83 1.10 -12.02
CA ARG A 273 18.71 0.81 -13.16
C ARG A 273 19.80 -0.20 -12.78
N THR A 274 20.49 0.04 -11.67
CA THR A 274 21.64 -0.77 -11.23
C THR A 274 21.21 -2.17 -10.77
N HIS A 275 20.11 -2.26 -10.03
CA HIS A 275 19.71 -3.51 -9.37
C HIS A 275 18.66 -4.32 -10.15
N LEU A 276 17.88 -3.68 -11.03
CA LEU A 276 16.77 -4.33 -11.74
C LEU A 276 16.87 -4.23 -13.27
N ASP A 277 17.93 -3.62 -13.81
CA ASP A 277 18.18 -3.46 -15.25
C ASP A 277 17.01 -2.75 -15.98
N ILE A 278 16.45 -1.73 -15.33
CA ILE A 278 15.37 -0.90 -15.86
C ILE A 278 15.90 0.53 -16.04
N ASP A 279 16.12 0.91 -17.28
CA ASP A 279 16.68 2.21 -17.65
C ASP A 279 15.55 3.18 -18.07
N LEU A 280 15.16 4.04 -17.13
CA LEU A 280 14.09 5.03 -17.28
C LEU A 280 14.57 6.40 -16.76
N THR A 281 14.08 7.47 -17.37
CA THR A 281 14.35 8.85 -16.94
C THR A 281 13.07 9.64 -16.70
N LEU A 282 13.15 10.62 -15.80
CA LEU A 282 12.07 11.53 -15.46
C LEU A 282 11.86 12.54 -16.59
N ARG A 283 10.65 12.57 -17.16
CA ARG A 283 10.23 13.59 -18.14
C ARG A 283 9.43 14.71 -17.49
N GLU A 284 8.50 14.38 -16.61
CA GLU A 284 7.59 15.35 -15.99
C GLU A 284 7.32 14.97 -14.54
N TYR A 285 7.25 16.00 -13.69
CA TYR A 285 6.91 15.90 -12.27
C TYR A 285 5.86 16.98 -11.94
N SER A 286 4.82 16.59 -11.21
CA SER A 286 3.82 17.50 -10.66
C SER A 286 3.38 17.00 -9.30
N GLU A 287 3.09 17.90 -8.37
CA GLU A 287 2.63 17.58 -7.04
C GLU A 287 1.52 18.53 -6.58
N HIS A 288 0.69 18.06 -5.64
CA HIS A 288 -0.24 18.91 -4.91
C HIS A 288 -0.58 18.30 -3.55
N THR A 289 -1.09 19.13 -2.64
CA THR A 289 -1.52 18.72 -1.31
C THR A 289 -2.98 18.24 -1.33
N ILE A 290 -3.23 17.12 -0.65
CA ILE A 290 -4.57 16.58 -0.37
C ILE A 290 -4.92 16.86 1.10
N GLY A 291 -6.09 17.47 1.32
CA GLY A 291 -6.57 17.81 2.66
C GLY A 291 -5.96 19.09 3.23
N VAL A 292 -6.26 19.37 4.49
CA VAL A 292 -5.83 20.60 5.20
C VAL A 292 -5.33 20.24 6.61
N GLY A 293 -4.31 20.94 7.09
CA GLY A 293 -3.80 20.81 8.47
C GLY A 293 -2.75 19.70 8.63
N GLU A 294 -2.60 19.20 9.85
CA GLU A 294 -1.54 18.25 10.24
C GLU A 294 -1.64 16.86 9.57
N ASN A 295 -2.82 16.51 9.04
CA ASN A 295 -3.07 15.25 8.32
C ASN A 295 -3.01 15.41 6.79
N ALA A 296 -2.47 16.53 6.29
CA ALA A 296 -2.30 16.76 4.88
C ALA A 296 -1.36 15.71 4.26
N LYS A 297 -1.74 15.19 3.09
CA LYS A 297 -0.91 14.27 2.30
C LYS A 297 -0.40 14.97 1.05
N SER A 298 0.72 14.52 0.52
CA SER A 298 1.20 14.91 -0.81
C SER A 298 0.75 13.87 -1.83
N ALA A 299 0.29 14.34 -2.98
CA ALA A 299 0.08 13.54 -4.18
C ALA A 299 1.08 13.95 -5.25
N SER A 300 1.88 12.99 -5.72
CA SER A 300 2.89 13.18 -6.76
C SER A 300 2.52 12.42 -8.03
N TYR A 301 2.78 13.04 -9.17
CA TYR A 301 2.55 12.52 -10.51
C TYR A 301 3.85 12.58 -11.30
N ILE A 302 4.27 11.44 -11.85
CA ILE A 302 5.54 11.31 -12.56
C ILE A 302 5.31 10.69 -13.93
N GLU A 303 5.90 11.29 -14.97
CA GLU A 303 6.03 10.67 -16.28
C GLU A 303 7.47 10.18 -16.48
N LEU A 304 7.63 8.87 -16.66
CA LEU A 304 8.91 8.24 -17.00
C LEU A 304 8.96 7.91 -18.49
N VAL A 305 10.16 7.98 -19.08
CA VAL A 305 10.45 7.55 -20.45
C VAL A 305 11.70 6.70 -20.51
N ALA A 306 11.77 5.79 -21.47
CA ALA A 306 12.97 4.99 -21.69
C ALA A 306 14.13 5.84 -22.22
N THR A 307 15.33 5.57 -21.71
CA THR A 307 16.59 6.26 -22.05
C THR A 307 17.25 5.69 -23.30
N THR A 308 16.89 4.45 -23.71
CA THR A 308 17.43 3.78 -24.90
C THR A 308 16.34 3.32 -25.87
N ASP A 309 16.72 3.22 -27.15
CA ASP A 309 15.91 2.78 -28.30
C ASP A 309 15.39 1.32 -28.20
N ILE A 310 15.49 0.63 -27.05
CA ILE A 310 14.97 -0.73 -26.81
C ILE A 310 13.45 -0.80 -27.06
N VAL A 311 12.75 0.33 -26.98
CA VAL A 311 11.31 0.45 -27.30
C VAL A 311 11.03 0.35 -28.82
N LYS A 312 12.04 0.39 -29.70
CA LYS A 312 11.83 0.16 -31.15
C LYS A 312 11.50 -1.30 -31.48
N GLU A 313 11.82 -2.27 -30.63
CA GLU A 313 11.48 -3.68 -30.90
C GLU A 313 10.02 -4.02 -30.59
N ILE A 314 9.35 -3.27 -29.71
CA ILE A 314 7.92 -3.44 -29.42
C ILE A 314 7.13 -2.41 -30.23
N ARG A 315 6.80 -2.74 -31.49
CA ARG A 315 5.86 -1.95 -32.30
C ARG A 315 4.54 -1.75 -31.54
N GLY A 316 4.34 -0.55 -30.98
CA GLY A 316 3.13 -0.16 -30.26
C GLY A 316 3.27 0.04 -28.75
N ALA A 317 4.47 -0.09 -28.17
CA ALA A 317 4.68 0.22 -26.76
C ALA A 317 4.51 1.73 -26.47
N PRO A 318 3.88 2.11 -25.34
CA PRO A 318 3.77 3.50 -24.93
C PRO A 318 5.17 4.11 -24.73
N GLN A 319 5.40 5.28 -25.32
CA GLN A 319 6.68 6.01 -25.21
C GLN A 319 6.91 6.64 -23.83
N SER A 320 5.91 6.61 -22.96
CA SER A 320 5.96 7.15 -21.61
C SER A 320 4.98 6.44 -20.70
N TRP A 321 5.33 6.39 -19.41
CA TRP A 321 4.52 5.79 -18.36
C TRP A 321 4.27 6.80 -17.26
N TRP A 322 2.99 6.99 -16.94
CA TRP A 322 2.59 7.82 -15.80
C TRP A 322 2.50 6.95 -14.55
N GLY A 323 2.90 7.52 -13.42
CA GLY A 323 2.73 6.94 -12.11
C GLY A 323 2.20 7.96 -11.13
N VAL A 324 1.49 7.46 -10.12
CA VAL A 324 0.91 8.25 -9.03
C VAL A 324 1.34 7.69 -7.68
N GLY A 325 1.62 8.57 -6.75
CA GLY A 325 1.94 8.23 -5.36
C GLY A 325 1.25 9.21 -4.43
N VAL A 326 0.79 8.71 -3.28
CA VAL A 326 0.26 9.54 -2.20
C VAL A 326 0.89 9.09 -0.90
N ASP A 327 1.43 10.04 -0.14
CA ASP A 327 2.01 9.77 1.18
C ASP A 327 1.99 11.06 2.03
N SER A 328 2.11 10.93 3.35
CA SER A 328 2.33 12.07 4.24
C SER A 328 3.70 12.71 4.04
N ASP A 329 4.69 11.94 3.60
CA ASP A 329 6.00 12.45 3.23
C ASP A 329 6.06 12.74 1.72
N ILE A 330 6.47 13.96 1.36
CA ILE A 330 6.64 14.41 -0.02
C ILE A 330 7.63 13.51 -0.78
N ALA A 331 8.74 13.12 -0.14
CA ALA A 331 9.71 12.24 -0.75
C ALA A 331 9.10 10.85 -1.00
N ALA A 332 8.42 10.29 -0.01
CA ALA A 332 7.74 9.00 -0.13
C ALA A 332 6.67 9.01 -1.25
N SER A 333 5.88 10.08 -1.35
CA SER A 333 4.89 10.28 -2.41
C SER A 333 5.55 10.22 -3.80
N GLY A 334 6.66 10.94 -3.98
CA GLY A 334 7.44 10.91 -5.23
C GLY A 334 8.01 9.52 -5.55
N LEU A 335 8.60 8.85 -4.58
CA LEU A 335 9.16 7.49 -4.75
C LEU A 335 8.08 6.45 -5.11
N ARG A 336 6.90 6.54 -4.49
CA ARG A 336 5.74 5.70 -4.83
C ARG A 336 5.27 5.97 -6.26
N ALA A 337 5.23 7.24 -6.69
CA ALA A 337 4.88 7.61 -8.05
C ALA A 337 5.88 7.05 -9.08
N VAL A 338 7.18 7.03 -8.76
CA VAL A 338 8.20 6.35 -9.59
C VAL A 338 7.87 4.87 -9.71
N LEU A 339 7.69 4.14 -8.60
CA LEU A 339 7.41 2.70 -8.66
C LEU A 339 6.09 2.38 -9.39
N SER A 340 5.07 3.22 -9.23
CA SER A 340 3.81 3.12 -9.99
C SER A 340 4.06 3.20 -11.51
N ALA A 341 4.88 4.16 -11.97
CA ALA A 341 5.27 4.27 -13.37
C ALA A 341 6.13 3.08 -13.83
N VAL A 342 7.07 2.62 -13.00
CA VAL A 342 7.94 1.47 -13.31
C VAL A 342 7.13 0.18 -13.44
N ASN A 343 6.17 -0.08 -12.54
CA ASN A 343 5.26 -1.22 -12.65
C ASN A 343 4.47 -1.23 -13.96
N SER A 344 4.11 -0.05 -14.47
CA SER A 344 3.46 0.10 -15.78
C SER A 344 4.42 -0.16 -16.95
N ALA A 345 5.71 0.07 -16.76
CA ALA A 345 6.74 -0.09 -17.78
C ALA A 345 7.23 -1.54 -17.94
N ILE A 346 7.34 -2.30 -16.85
CA ILE A 346 7.95 -3.63 -16.88
C ILE A 346 7.05 -4.75 -17.41
N GLY A 347 5.71 -4.61 -17.30
CA GLY A 347 4.78 -5.68 -17.63
C GLY A 347 5.19 -7.02 -17.00
N ASP A 348 5.25 -8.08 -17.83
CA ASP A 348 5.63 -9.44 -17.42
C ASP A 348 7.14 -9.73 -17.56
N ARG A 349 7.99 -8.70 -17.72
CA ARG A 349 9.45 -8.87 -17.88
C ARG A 349 10.03 -9.60 -16.67
N ALA A 350 10.86 -10.63 -16.92
CA ALA A 350 11.64 -11.27 -15.86
C ALA A 350 12.68 -10.29 -15.31
N LEU A 351 12.72 -10.13 -13.99
CA LEU A 351 13.64 -9.23 -13.30
C LEU A 351 14.86 -10.02 -12.80
N PRO A 352 16.07 -9.43 -12.82
CA PRO A 352 17.29 -10.12 -12.39
C PRO A 352 17.20 -10.55 -10.91
N GLU A 353 17.85 -11.65 -10.57
CA GLU A 353 18.00 -12.10 -9.18
C GLU A 353 18.96 -11.16 -8.44
N LEU A 354 18.58 -10.68 -7.25
CA LEU A 354 19.45 -9.81 -6.47
C LEU A 354 20.56 -10.63 -5.81
N LYS A 355 21.81 -10.23 -6.03
CA LYS A 355 22.99 -10.78 -5.36
C LYS A 355 23.60 -9.73 -4.45
N LEU A 356 23.96 -10.14 -3.24
CA LEU A 356 24.77 -9.34 -2.33
C LEU A 356 26.24 -9.55 -2.68
N ASN A 357 26.97 -8.47 -2.93
CA ASN A 357 28.43 -8.50 -3.06
C ASN A 357 29.02 -8.46 -1.65
N VAL A 358 29.76 -9.47 -1.22
CA VAL A 358 30.35 -9.57 0.12
C VAL A 358 31.87 -9.77 -0.01
N GLY A 359 32.68 -8.86 0.53
CA GLY A 359 34.14 -8.87 0.38
C GLY A 359 34.85 -7.70 1.07
N PHE A 360 36.15 -7.53 0.84
CA PHE A 360 36.93 -6.41 1.39
C PHE A 360 36.67 -5.08 0.66
N ASP A 361 36.30 -5.14 -0.62
CA ASP A 361 35.94 -3.98 -1.46
C ASP A 361 34.43 -3.90 -1.75
N SER A 362 33.59 -4.56 -0.93
CA SER A 362 32.14 -4.64 -1.18
C SER A 362 31.33 -3.50 -0.57
N THR A 363 30.26 -3.11 -1.25
CA THR A 363 29.27 -2.14 -0.77
C THR A 363 28.32 -2.70 0.31
N THR A 364 28.37 -4.00 0.61
CA THR A 364 27.49 -4.68 1.58
C THR A 364 28.20 -4.90 2.92
N GLY A 365 27.63 -4.35 3.99
CA GLY A 365 28.15 -4.45 5.37
C GLY A 365 27.38 -5.43 6.26
N GLN A 366 27.74 -5.47 7.55
CA GLN A 366 27.08 -6.32 8.57
C GLN A 366 25.58 -6.03 8.70
N ALA A 367 25.22 -4.73 8.66
CA ALA A 367 23.83 -4.29 8.76
C ALA A 367 22.99 -4.77 7.57
N ASP A 368 23.56 -4.85 6.38
CA ASP A 368 22.84 -5.26 5.17
C ASP A 368 22.50 -6.75 5.20
N ILE A 369 23.44 -7.58 5.66
CA ILE A 369 23.21 -9.01 5.88
C ILE A 369 22.18 -9.22 7.00
N ALA A 370 22.25 -8.42 8.07
CA ALA A 370 21.28 -8.49 9.15
C ALA A 370 19.87 -8.12 8.67
N ASN A 371 19.74 -7.04 7.88
CA ASN A 371 18.48 -6.60 7.30
C ASN A 371 17.94 -7.63 6.29
N ALA A 372 18.82 -8.27 5.51
CA ALA A 372 18.44 -9.34 4.59
C ALA A 372 17.83 -10.53 5.34
N LEU A 373 18.40 -10.92 6.48
CA LEU A 373 17.83 -11.98 7.33
C LEU A 373 16.57 -11.55 8.07
N ALA A 374 16.53 -10.31 8.56
CA ALA A 374 15.31 -9.75 9.16
C ALA A 374 14.14 -9.75 8.17
N ASN A 375 14.40 -9.48 6.90
CA ASN A 375 13.38 -9.47 5.86
C ASN A 375 12.98 -10.86 5.36
N SER A 376 13.89 -11.85 5.39
CA SER A 376 13.63 -13.20 4.86
C SER A 376 13.18 -14.21 5.90
N LEU A 377 13.64 -14.07 7.14
CA LEU A 377 13.35 -14.98 8.25
C LEU A 377 12.68 -14.28 9.44
N GLU A 378 12.37 -12.99 9.34
CA GLU A 378 11.82 -12.19 10.44
C GLU A 378 12.73 -12.14 11.70
N LEU A 379 14.02 -12.45 11.53
CA LEU A 379 14.99 -12.52 12.63
C LEU A 379 15.74 -11.21 12.86
N GLN A 380 15.64 -10.67 14.07
CA GLN A 380 16.46 -9.53 14.48
C GLN A 380 17.76 -9.99 15.16
N LEU A 381 18.84 -10.04 14.38
CA LEU A 381 20.15 -10.47 14.89
C LEU A 381 20.75 -9.45 15.88
N PRO A 382 21.22 -9.88 17.06
CA PRO A 382 22.02 -9.05 17.96
C PRO A 382 23.28 -8.50 17.31
N ARG A 383 23.70 -7.26 17.64
CA ARG A 383 24.89 -6.61 17.02
C ARG A 383 26.15 -7.48 17.01
N ARG A 384 26.45 -8.15 18.13
CA ARG A 384 27.61 -9.06 18.21
C ARG A 384 27.44 -10.30 17.34
N PHE A 385 26.21 -10.79 17.21
CA PHE A 385 25.90 -11.91 16.35
C PHE A 385 25.97 -11.53 14.87
N GLN A 386 25.54 -10.32 14.49
CA GLN A 386 25.72 -9.77 13.14
C GLN A 386 27.19 -9.79 12.71
N SER A 387 28.11 -9.36 13.57
CA SER A 387 29.55 -9.41 13.28
C SER A 387 30.09 -10.83 13.14
N SER A 388 29.55 -11.78 13.92
CA SER A 388 29.93 -13.20 13.86
C SER A 388 29.46 -13.84 12.55
N PHE A 389 28.17 -13.66 12.23
CA PHE A 389 27.58 -14.23 11.02
C PHE A 389 28.14 -13.58 9.75
N PHE A 390 28.43 -12.28 9.75
CA PHE A 390 29.10 -11.62 8.63
C PHE A 390 30.41 -12.32 8.23
N LYS A 391 31.19 -12.81 9.20
CA LYS A 391 32.42 -13.58 8.91
C LYS A 391 32.12 -14.95 8.28
N VAL A 392 30.98 -15.57 8.63
CA VAL A 392 30.51 -16.80 7.99
C VAL A 392 30.16 -16.52 6.54
N VAL A 393 29.40 -15.45 6.27
CA VAL A 393 29.03 -15.03 4.92
C VAL A 393 30.26 -14.67 4.09
N GLN A 394 31.22 -13.93 4.64
CA GLN A 394 32.48 -13.62 3.95
C GLN A 394 33.25 -14.88 3.53
N ARG A 395 33.27 -15.92 4.38
CA ARG A 395 33.92 -17.19 4.06
C ARG A 395 33.19 -17.94 2.95
N ALA A 396 31.86 -18.03 3.04
CA ALA A 396 31.04 -18.71 2.04
C ALA A 396 31.04 -18.00 0.68
N ALA A 397 31.02 -16.66 0.69
CA ALA A 397 31.06 -15.84 -0.52
C ALA A 397 32.44 -15.88 -1.19
N HIS A 398 33.52 -16.17 -0.46
CA HIS A 398 34.86 -16.32 -1.05
C HIS A 398 34.89 -17.39 -2.14
N ASP A 399 34.15 -18.49 -1.94
CA ASP A 399 34.04 -19.59 -2.90
C ASP A 399 33.17 -19.21 -4.13
N SER A 400 32.40 -18.12 -4.04
CA SER A 400 31.43 -17.66 -5.05
C SER A 400 31.79 -16.28 -5.62
N SER A 401 33.08 -15.99 -5.80
CA SER A 401 33.58 -14.71 -6.35
C SER A 401 33.12 -13.46 -5.58
N GLY A 402 32.84 -13.60 -4.28
CA GLY A 402 32.36 -12.51 -3.44
C GLY A 402 30.88 -12.19 -3.63
N GLN A 403 30.07 -13.11 -4.16
CA GLN A 403 28.62 -12.92 -4.32
C GLN A 403 27.83 -14.01 -3.59
N ILE A 404 26.71 -13.62 -2.97
CA ILE A 404 25.74 -14.54 -2.39
C ILE A 404 24.32 -14.05 -2.72
N SER A 405 23.45 -14.95 -3.19
CA SER A 405 22.03 -14.62 -3.36
C SER A 405 21.34 -14.52 -1.99
N TYR A 406 20.18 -13.87 -1.94
CA TYR A 406 19.38 -13.81 -0.70
C TYR A 406 18.95 -15.21 -0.25
N GLU A 407 18.50 -16.06 -1.18
CA GLU A 407 18.17 -17.46 -0.87
C GLU A 407 19.40 -18.22 -0.36
N GLY A 408 20.57 -18.01 -0.99
CA GLY A 408 21.83 -18.58 -0.53
C GLY A 408 22.24 -18.10 0.86
N LEU A 409 21.98 -16.84 1.19
CA LEU A 409 22.25 -16.26 2.52
C LEU A 409 21.34 -16.88 3.59
N THR A 410 20.03 -16.98 3.30
CA THR A 410 19.04 -17.59 4.19
C THR A 410 19.39 -19.05 4.44
N LYS A 411 19.69 -19.80 3.38
CA LYS A 411 20.11 -21.20 3.48
C LYS A 411 21.42 -21.36 4.25
N LEU A 412 22.41 -20.49 4.01
CA LEU A 412 23.66 -20.48 4.77
C LEU A 412 23.42 -20.26 6.26
N PHE A 413 22.51 -19.36 6.63
CA PHE A 413 22.14 -19.15 8.04
C PHE A 413 21.50 -20.40 8.65
N GLN A 414 20.50 -20.97 7.96
CA GLN A 414 19.79 -22.17 8.38
C GLN A 414 20.75 -23.36 8.54
N ASP A 415 21.63 -23.62 7.57
CA ASP A 415 22.60 -24.73 7.58
C ASP A 415 23.71 -24.55 8.64
N THR A 416 24.10 -23.30 8.92
CA THR A 416 25.14 -22.97 9.91
C THR A 416 24.62 -23.14 11.32
N TYR A 417 23.41 -22.65 11.62
CA TYR A 417 22.86 -22.62 12.98
C TYR A 417 21.74 -23.63 13.24
N GLY A 418 21.36 -24.44 12.24
CA GLY A 418 20.27 -25.42 12.34
C GLY A 418 18.92 -24.75 12.64
N TYR A 419 18.65 -23.59 12.05
CA TYR A 419 17.40 -22.84 12.27
C TYR A 419 16.33 -23.35 11.31
N GLU A 420 15.22 -23.88 11.83
CA GLU A 420 14.08 -24.44 11.07
C GLU A 420 14.46 -25.40 9.92
N THR A 421 15.52 -26.19 10.09
CA THR A 421 15.94 -27.21 9.10
C THR A 421 15.30 -28.58 9.40
N GLU A 422 14.61 -29.17 8.42
CA GLU A 422 14.04 -30.54 8.53
C GLU A 422 15.12 -31.64 8.51
N THR A 423 16.27 -31.36 7.90
CA THR A 423 17.42 -32.26 7.93
C THR A 423 18.14 -32.16 9.26
N ALA A 424 17.96 -33.18 10.11
CA ALA A 424 18.71 -33.36 11.35
C ALA A 424 20.22 -33.51 11.04
N LYS A 425 20.94 -32.39 10.98
CA LYS A 425 22.38 -32.41 11.16
C LYS A 425 22.61 -33.01 12.54
N GLN A 426 23.34 -34.13 12.62
CA GLN A 426 23.55 -34.85 13.87
C GLN A 426 24.24 -33.92 14.87
N CYS A 427 23.45 -33.33 15.77
CA CYS A 427 23.94 -32.41 16.78
C CYS A 427 24.64 -33.20 17.87
N ARG A 428 25.75 -32.66 18.35
CA ARG A 428 26.54 -33.31 19.40
C ARG A 428 25.82 -33.34 20.74
N PHE A 429 25.13 -32.24 21.04
CA PHE A 429 24.25 -32.07 22.19
C PHE A 429 22.85 -31.78 21.67
N GLU A 430 21.88 -32.60 22.06
CA GLU A 430 20.47 -32.41 21.70
C GLU A 430 19.59 -32.61 22.95
N LEU A 431 18.64 -31.71 23.14
CA LEU A 431 17.67 -31.79 24.23
C LEU A 431 16.47 -32.63 23.78
N GLN A 432 16.27 -33.81 24.38
CA GLN A 432 15.11 -34.65 24.05
C GLN A 432 13.90 -34.32 24.92
N SER A 433 14.12 -34.19 26.22
CA SER A 433 13.07 -33.85 27.18
C SER A 433 13.67 -33.05 28.34
N PHE A 434 12.87 -32.20 28.97
CA PHE A 434 13.27 -31.49 30.17
C PHE A 434 12.08 -31.20 31.09
N ASP A 435 12.36 -31.14 32.38
CA ASP A 435 11.45 -30.69 33.42
C ASP A 435 12.17 -29.68 34.31
N ILE A 436 11.49 -28.58 34.67
CA ILE A 436 12.05 -27.53 35.53
C ILE A 436 11.15 -27.35 36.75
N THR A 437 11.71 -27.61 37.92
CA THR A 437 11.04 -27.42 39.21
C THR A 437 11.70 -26.30 40.02
N LYS A 438 10.97 -25.78 41.01
CA LYS A 438 11.57 -24.92 42.04
C LYS A 438 12.46 -25.79 42.92
N SER A 439 13.72 -25.39 43.07
CA SER A 439 14.64 -26.07 43.99
C SER A 439 14.21 -25.82 45.44
N ILE A 440 14.68 -26.69 46.34
CA ILE A 440 14.54 -26.56 47.80
C ILE A 440 15.23 -25.28 48.30
N VAL A 441 16.25 -24.80 47.58
CA VAL A 441 16.92 -23.52 47.86
C VAL A 441 16.13 -22.36 47.26
N ALA A 442 15.70 -21.42 48.11
CA ALA A 442 14.91 -20.27 47.70
C ALA A 442 15.58 -19.48 46.55
N GLY A 443 14.84 -19.24 45.47
CA GLY A 443 15.31 -18.50 44.30
C GLY A 443 16.11 -19.33 43.27
N ARG A 444 16.29 -20.64 43.48
CA ARG A 444 16.93 -21.54 42.51
C ARG A 444 15.91 -22.42 41.78
N ARG A 445 16.27 -22.82 40.56
CA ARG A 445 15.53 -23.77 39.72
C ARG A 445 16.39 -25.01 39.52
N GLN A 446 15.74 -26.17 39.59
CA GLN A 446 16.36 -27.46 39.26
C GLN A 446 15.84 -27.90 37.89
N ILE A 447 16.74 -28.23 36.98
CA ILE A 447 16.40 -28.85 35.70
C ILE A 447 16.76 -30.34 35.76
N THR A 448 15.87 -31.19 35.26
CA THR A 448 16.15 -32.59 34.93
C THR A 448 15.91 -32.74 33.44
N ALA A 449 16.87 -33.26 32.69
CA ALA A 449 16.77 -33.35 31.24
C ALA A 449 17.37 -34.65 30.71
N GLU A 450 16.81 -35.16 29.62
CA GLU A 450 17.42 -36.19 28.80
C GLU A 450 18.16 -35.51 27.65
N LEU A 451 19.48 -35.65 27.67
CA LEU A 451 20.38 -35.09 26.66
C LEU A 451 20.97 -36.20 25.82
N LEU A 452 20.91 -36.04 24.50
CA LEU A 452 21.77 -36.78 23.59
C LEU A 452 23.16 -36.14 23.65
N VAL A 453 24.18 -36.90 24.03
CA VAL A 453 25.58 -36.47 24.06
C VAL A 453 26.40 -37.44 23.21
N ASP A 454 26.99 -36.96 22.11
CA ASP A 454 27.77 -37.78 21.18
C ASP A 454 26.99 -39.04 20.69
N GLY A 455 25.65 -38.95 20.58
CA GLY A 455 24.78 -40.05 20.15
C GLY A 455 24.25 -40.96 21.28
N GLU A 456 24.64 -40.75 22.53
CA GLU A 456 24.13 -41.48 23.70
C GLU A 456 23.15 -40.63 24.52
N VAL A 457 21.99 -41.18 24.86
CA VAL A 457 21.02 -40.49 25.74
C VAL A 457 21.47 -40.60 27.19
N ARG A 458 21.57 -39.46 27.87
CA ARG A 458 22.00 -39.35 29.27
C ARG A 458 21.01 -38.50 30.06
N SER A 459 20.59 -39.01 31.22
CA SER A 459 19.81 -38.23 32.18
C SER A 459 20.76 -37.34 32.99
N VAL A 460 20.52 -36.04 32.95
CA VAL A 460 21.31 -35.04 33.69
C VAL A 460 20.42 -34.17 34.55
N SER A 461 20.99 -33.65 35.63
CA SER A 461 20.32 -32.67 36.48
C SER A 461 21.28 -31.55 36.87
N GLY A 462 20.76 -30.32 36.99
CA GLY A 462 21.54 -29.16 37.41
C GLY A 462 20.69 -28.13 38.14
N GLU A 463 21.33 -27.34 38.99
CA GLU A 463 20.66 -26.27 39.75
C GLU A 463 21.26 -24.89 39.45
N GLY A 464 20.39 -23.96 39.06
CA GLY A 464 20.77 -22.59 38.69
C GLY A 464 19.79 -21.55 39.25
N ASN A 465 20.09 -20.29 39.01
CA ASN A 465 19.16 -19.17 39.28
C ASN A 465 18.10 -18.99 38.16
N GLY A 466 18.14 -19.79 37.10
CA GLY A 466 17.21 -19.79 35.99
C GLY A 466 17.39 -21.04 35.10
N PRO A 467 16.58 -21.20 34.04
CA PRO A 467 16.63 -22.37 33.17
C PRO A 467 17.99 -22.59 32.51
N LEU A 468 18.57 -21.55 31.90
CA LEU A 468 19.85 -21.66 31.19
C LEU A 468 21.03 -21.91 32.14
N SER A 469 21.04 -21.32 33.33
CA SER A 469 22.10 -21.57 34.31
C SER A 469 21.98 -22.95 34.95
N ALA A 470 20.76 -23.47 35.13
CA ALA A 470 20.54 -24.85 35.55
C ALA A 470 20.99 -25.84 34.47
N ALA A 471 20.68 -25.55 33.20
CA ALA A 471 21.15 -26.35 32.07
C ALA A 471 22.67 -26.31 31.89
N LEU A 472 23.29 -25.14 32.12
CA LEU A 472 24.74 -25.00 32.16
C LEU A 472 25.37 -25.91 33.23
N ALA A 473 24.81 -25.89 34.44
CA ALA A 473 25.26 -26.75 35.54
C ALA A 473 25.07 -28.25 35.21
N ALA A 474 23.95 -28.61 34.58
CA ALA A 474 23.70 -29.97 34.12
C ALA A 474 24.72 -30.41 33.06
N LEU A 475 24.99 -29.57 32.06
CA LEU A 475 25.94 -29.87 30.99
C LEU A 475 27.39 -29.92 31.48
N HIS A 476 27.77 -29.11 32.47
CA HIS A 476 29.10 -29.18 33.12
C HIS A 476 29.42 -30.56 33.68
N THR A 477 28.42 -31.35 34.08
CA THR A 477 28.63 -32.74 34.53
C THR A 477 29.10 -33.68 33.42
N GLN A 478 28.89 -33.30 32.15
CA GLN A 478 29.17 -34.14 30.98
C GLN A 478 30.45 -33.73 30.23
N ILE A 479 31.11 -32.64 30.65
CA ILE A 479 32.20 -32.04 29.90
C ILE A 479 33.39 -31.73 30.79
N CYS A 480 34.58 -31.69 30.21
CA CYS A 480 35.79 -31.19 30.86
C CYS A 480 35.97 -29.71 30.55
N GLY A 481 36.28 -28.88 31.54
CA GLY A 481 36.42 -27.42 31.39
C GLY A 481 35.15 -26.66 31.75
N THR A 482 35.19 -25.34 31.54
CA THR A 482 34.14 -24.42 31.99
C THR A 482 33.45 -23.79 30.78
N LEU A 483 32.14 -24.03 30.66
CA LEU A 483 31.28 -23.23 29.78
C LEU A 483 30.70 -22.04 30.57
N SER A 484 30.58 -20.89 29.92
CA SER A 484 29.86 -19.73 30.44
C SER A 484 28.98 -19.11 29.36
N ILE A 485 27.82 -18.58 29.77
CA ILE A 485 26.93 -17.83 28.88
C ILE A 485 27.43 -16.39 28.85
N LYS A 486 27.82 -15.93 27.66
CA LYS A 486 28.32 -14.57 27.45
C LYS A 486 27.20 -13.62 27.05
N GLU A 487 26.22 -14.11 26.29
CA GLU A 487 25.07 -13.31 25.85
C GLU A 487 23.86 -14.23 25.66
N TYR A 488 22.68 -13.73 26.07
CA TYR A 488 21.38 -14.35 25.83
C TYR A 488 20.41 -13.26 25.41
N ILE A 489 19.79 -13.44 24.24
CA ILE A 489 18.79 -12.53 23.71
C ILE A 489 17.62 -13.35 23.19
N GLU A 490 16.42 -12.83 23.39
CA GLU A 490 15.16 -13.43 23.00
C GLU A 490 14.33 -12.42 22.24
N HIS A 491 13.65 -12.88 21.19
CA HIS A 491 12.65 -12.10 20.48
C HIS A 491 11.52 -13.00 19.99
N SER A 492 10.34 -12.41 19.82
CA SER A 492 9.17 -13.07 19.25
C SER A 492 9.14 -12.91 17.74
N VAL A 493 8.75 -13.96 17.02
CA VAL A 493 8.55 -13.98 15.57
C VAL A 493 7.12 -14.45 15.27
N GLY A 494 6.46 -13.83 14.29
CA GLY A 494 5.06 -14.08 13.93
C GLY A 494 4.04 -13.15 14.61
N GLU A 495 2.77 -13.33 14.24
CA GLU A 495 1.63 -12.56 14.77
C GLU A 495 0.50 -13.48 15.26
N GLY A 496 -0.29 -13.01 16.23
CA GLY A 496 -1.48 -13.72 16.71
C GLY A 496 -1.17 -14.94 17.59
N ALA A 497 -1.86 -16.05 17.36
CA ALA A 497 -1.75 -17.27 18.18
C ALA A 497 -0.53 -18.15 17.81
N ASP A 498 0.13 -17.86 16.68
CA ASP A 498 1.24 -18.66 16.14
C ASP A 498 2.63 -18.06 16.43
N VAL A 499 2.70 -17.13 17.40
CA VAL A 499 3.96 -16.48 17.80
C VAL A 499 4.93 -17.51 18.38
N LYS A 500 6.15 -17.56 17.83
CA LYS A 500 7.25 -18.37 18.34
C LYS A 500 8.27 -17.50 19.07
N ALA A 501 8.90 -18.03 20.11
CA ALA A 501 10.08 -17.45 20.70
C ALA A 501 11.31 -17.90 19.92
N VAL A 502 12.21 -16.97 19.61
CA VAL A 502 13.52 -17.24 19.02
C VAL A 502 14.61 -16.70 19.94
N SER A 503 15.51 -17.60 20.34
CA SER A 503 16.58 -17.31 21.29
C SER A 503 17.96 -17.41 20.66
N PHE A 504 18.82 -16.46 20.99
CA PHE A 504 20.23 -16.42 20.62
C PHE A 504 21.10 -16.58 21.88
N VAL A 505 22.01 -17.55 21.88
CA VAL A 505 22.93 -17.79 23.00
C VAL A 505 24.37 -17.77 22.49
N GLU A 506 25.23 -16.93 23.06
CA GLU A 506 26.68 -17.03 22.90
C GLU A 506 27.28 -17.78 24.10
N LEU A 507 27.92 -18.91 23.83
CA LEU A 507 28.71 -19.65 24.83
C LEU A 507 30.20 -19.38 24.65
N VAL A 508 30.90 -19.33 25.77
CA VAL A 508 32.37 -19.31 25.82
C VAL A 508 32.85 -20.55 26.56
N TYR A 509 33.80 -21.24 25.95
CA TYR A 509 34.42 -22.45 26.49
C TYR A 509 35.88 -22.20 26.85
N GLU A 510 36.22 -22.55 28.09
CA GLU A 510 37.55 -22.40 28.68
C GLU A 510 38.03 -23.74 29.23
N VAL A 511 39.25 -24.15 28.88
CA VAL A 511 39.90 -25.35 29.40
C VAL A 511 41.21 -24.93 30.05
N GLU A 512 41.45 -25.38 31.28
CA GLU A 512 42.71 -25.14 31.97
C GLU A 512 43.89 -25.62 31.11
N GLY A 513 44.83 -24.71 30.80
CA GLY A 513 45.99 -25.00 29.96
C GLY A 513 45.87 -24.63 28.47
N ARG A 514 44.68 -24.22 27.98
CA ARG A 514 44.54 -23.63 26.63
C ARG A 514 44.53 -22.11 26.72
N THR A 515 45.37 -21.44 25.92
CA THR A 515 45.47 -19.96 25.89
C THR A 515 44.35 -19.29 25.11
N LYS A 516 43.61 -20.01 24.26
CA LYS A 516 42.58 -19.46 23.39
C LYS A 516 41.18 -19.86 23.90
N LYS A 517 40.37 -18.87 24.24
CA LYS A 517 38.94 -19.04 24.53
C LYS A 517 38.18 -19.26 23.22
N GLU A 518 37.35 -20.29 23.17
CA GLU A 518 36.46 -20.53 22.03
C GLU A 518 35.08 -19.94 22.35
N SER A 519 34.43 -19.30 21.36
CA SER A 519 33.03 -18.90 21.49
C SER A 519 32.23 -19.31 20.27
N ALA A 520 30.97 -19.66 20.51
CA ALA A 520 30.03 -20.03 19.46
C ALA A 520 28.63 -19.52 19.80
N TRP A 521 27.89 -19.25 18.74
CA TRP A 521 26.49 -18.84 18.80
C TRP A 521 25.60 -20.04 18.48
N GLY A 522 24.47 -20.11 19.16
CA GLY A 522 23.38 -21.03 18.84
C GLY A 522 22.05 -20.30 18.74
N VAL A 523 21.16 -20.83 17.90
CA VAL A 523 19.85 -20.26 17.60
C VAL A 523 18.77 -21.32 17.82
N GLY A 524 17.84 -21.05 18.73
CA GLY A 524 16.71 -21.92 19.05
C GLY A 524 15.39 -21.23 18.72
N SER A 525 14.37 -22.02 18.43
CA SER A 525 13.03 -21.50 18.10
C SER A 525 11.96 -22.48 18.57
N ASP A 526 11.06 -22.02 19.42
CA ASP A 526 9.99 -22.85 19.96
C ASP A 526 8.80 -21.98 20.41
N SER A 527 7.61 -22.58 20.51
CA SER A 527 6.46 -21.95 21.16
C SER A 527 6.68 -21.72 22.67
N ASP A 528 7.51 -22.55 23.31
CA ASP A 528 7.94 -22.37 24.69
C ASP A 528 9.27 -21.60 24.73
N ILE A 529 9.24 -20.40 25.34
CA ILE A 529 10.40 -19.53 25.56
C ILE A 529 11.58 -20.27 26.17
N THR A 530 11.32 -21.14 27.15
CA THR A 530 12.34 -21.91 27.85
C THR A 530 12.93 -22.98 26.94
N ALA A 531 12.09 -23.67 26.17
CA ALA A 531 12.56 -24.67 25.20
C ALA A 531 13.42 -24.01 24.12
N SER A 532 13.00 -22.86 23.57
CA SER A 532 13.78 -22.07 22.61
C SER A 532 15.16 -21.72 23.15
N GLY A 533 15.23 -21.21 24.39
CA GLY A 533 16.50 -20.88 25.05
C GLY A 533 17.41 -22.10 25.24
N LEU A 534 16.86 -23.23 25.67
CA LEU A 534 17.63 -24.46 25.89
C LEU A 534 18.12 -25.07 24.56
N GLN A 535 17.30 -25.05 23.51
CA GLN A 535 17.73 -25.47 22.17
C GLN A 535 18.87 -24.60 21.64
N ALA A 536 18.77 -23.28 21.78
CA ALA A 536 19.82 -22.34 21.41
C ALA A 536 21.14 -22.65 22.15
N PHE A 537 21.03 -22.91 23.45
CA PHE A 537 22.16 -23.31 24.30
C PHE A 537 22.82 -24.62 23.83
N MET A 538 22.05 -25.66 23.53
CA MET A 538 22.59 -26.95 23.05
C MET A 538 23.25 -26.83 21.68
N LYS A 539 22.69 -26.04 20.77
CA LYS A 539 23.29 -25.77 19.45
C LYS A 539 24.60 -24.97 19.56
N ALA A 540 24.65 -24.00 20.48
CA ALA A 540 25.88 -23.27 20.77
C ALA A 540 26.97 -24.21 21.33
N ALA A 541 26.60 -25.10 22.27
CA ALA A 541 27.52 -26.08 22.84
C ALA A 541 28.02 -27.10 21.80
N SER A 542 27.14 -27.52 20.89
CA SER A 542 27.47 -28.44 19.79
C SER A 542 28.45 -27.84 18.78
N SER A 543 28.46 -26.52 18.66
CA SER A 543 29.36 -25.78 17.76
C SER A 543 30.75 -25.53 18.35
N LEU A 544 30.97 -25.90 19.62
CA LEU A 544 32.24 -25.78 20.32
C LEU A 544 32.98 -27.13 20.34
N ASN A 545 34.32 -27.10 20.32
CA ASN A 545 35.14 -28.30 20.47
C ASN A 545 35.26 -28.72 21.94
N VAL A 546 34.11 -28.95 22.57
CA VAL A 546 34.02 -29.34 23.98
C VAL A 546 34.65 -30.72 24.18
N VAL A 547 35.35 -30.97 25.28
CA VAL A 547 35.83 -32.32 25.59
C VAL A 547 34.77 -32.99 26.47
N THR A 548 34.17 -34.10 26.04
CA THR A 548 33.19 -34.83 26.83
C THR A 548 33.88 -35.71 27.86
N GLY A 549 33.44 -35.62 29.12
CA GLY A 549 33.92 -36.50 30.17
C GLY A 549 33.24 -37.87 30.02
N ARG A 550 34.03 -38.94 29.90
CA ARG A 550 33.49 -40.27 30.19
C ARG A 550 33.27 -40.35 31.70
N SER A 551 32.03 -40.54 32.13
CA SER A 551 31.76 -41.05 33.48
C SER A 551 32.54 -42.36 33.62
N ALA A 552 33.38 -42.44 34.67
CA ALA A 552 33.81 -43.73 35.21
C ALA A 552 32.61 -44.44 35.85
#